data_AF-A0A0F9C662-F1
#
_entry.id   AF-A0A0F9C662-F1
#
_cell.length_a   1.000
_cell.length_b   1.000
_cell.length_c   1.000
_cell.angle_alpha   90.00
_cell.angle_beta   90.00
_cell.angle_gamma   90.00
#
_symmetry.space_group_name_H-M   'P 1'
#
loop_
_entity.id
_entity.type
_entity.pdbx_description
1 polymer ?
#
loop_
_entity_poly.entity_id
_entity_poly.type
_entity_poly.pdbx_seq_one_letter_code
_entity_poly.pdbx_strand_id
1 'polypeptide(L)' 'MQADKMKWVYTFVLLAVTLGWAVFTVVIVRSALAEPSEVGVLEASGTSVFLGALISWDALVVQYWFR' A
#
# COMPACT_ATOMS: atom_id res chain seq x y z
N MET A 1 -17.44 21.99 3.81
CA MET A 1 -17.10 21.67 5.21
C MET A 1 -17.16 20.16 5.53
N GLN A 2 -18.33 19.48 5.47
CA GLN A 2 -18.39 18.02 5.74
C GLN A 2 -17.74 17.20 4.62
N ALA A 3 -18.00 17.55 3.36
CA ALA A 3 -17.37 16.91 2.20
C ALA A 3 -15.84 17.05 2.24
N ASP A 4 -15.31 18.23 2.57
CA ASP A 4 -13.85 18.44 2.66
C ASP A 4 -13.21 17.63 3.78
N LYS A 5 -13.86 17.54 4.95
CA LYS A 5 -13.41 16.64 6.02
C LYS A 5 -13.35 15.20 5.55
N MET A 6 -14.33 14.75 4.78
CA MET A 6 -14.36 13.38 4.26
C MET A 6 -13.23 13.09 3.26
N LYS A 7 -12.87 14.05 2.40
CA LYS A 7 -11.71 13.93 1.51
C LYS A 7 -10.42 13.70 2.30
N TRP A 8 -10.18 14.54 3.32
CA TRP A 8 -8.99 14.44 4.15
C TRP A 8 -8.94 13.13 4.94
N VAL A 9 -10.04 12.74 5.59
CA VAL A 9 -10.11 11.47 6.34
C VAL A 9 -9.82 10.29 5.41
N TYR A 10 -10.45 10.24 4.25
CA TYR A 10 -10.23 9.16 3.29
C TYR A 10 -8.77 9.11 2.81
N THR A 11 -8.18 10.26 2.47
CA THR A 11 -6.79 10.35 2.01
C THR A 11 -5.82 9.87 3.09
N PHE A 12 -5.99 10.30 4.35
CA PHE A 12 -5.11 9.87 5.44
C PHE A 12 -5.29 8.39 5.81
N VAL A 13 -6.52 7.86 5.73
CA VAL A 13 -6.77 6.43 5.94
C VAL A 13 -6.07 5.61 4.84
N LEU A 14 -6.22 6.01 3.59
CA LEU A 14 -5.57 5.34 2.46
C LEU A 14 -4.04 5.38 2.58
N LEU A 15 -3.49 6.54 2.96
CA LEU A 15 -2.06 6.68 3.24
C LEU A 15 -1.60 5.74 4.35
N ALA A 16 -2.34 5.67 5.47
CA ALA A 16 -2.01 4.79 6.59
C ALA A 16 -2.05 3.31 6.18
N VAL A 17 -3.05 2.89 5.39
CA VAL A 17 -3.14 1.54 4.83
C VAL A 17 -1.95 1.25 3.92
N THR A 18 -1.57 2.20 3.06
CA THR A 18 -0.43 2.08 2.16
C THR A 18 0.88 1.90 2.93
N LEU A 19 1.10 2.70 3.96
CA LEU A 19 2.29 2.59 4.82
C LEU A 19 2.31 1.27 5.60
N GLY A 20 1.18 0.86 6.17
CA GLY A 20 1.06 -0.43 6.85
C GLY A 20 1.38 -1.60 5.92
N TRP A 21 0.88 -1.54 4.69
CA TRP A 21 1.17 -2.55 3.68
C TRP A 21 2.62 -2.54 3.20
N ALA A 22 3.26 -1.36 3.13
CA ALA A 22 4.68 -1.25 2.81
C ALA A 22 5.54 -1.99 3.85
N VAL A 23 5.27 -1.77 5.14
CA VAL A 23 5.96 -2.47 6.23
C VAL A 23 5.72 -3.98 6.15
N PHE A 24 4.47 -4.40 5.93
CA PHE A 24 4.13 -5.81 5.75
C PHE A 24 4.90 -6.45 4.59
N THR A 25 4.97 -5.77 3.44
CA THR A 25 5.71 -6.24 2.27
C THR A 25 7.19 -6.43 2.58
N VAL A 26 7.82 -5.48 3.30
CA VAL A 26 9.23 -5.60 3.73
C VAL A 26 9.44 -6.83 4.62
N VAL A 27 8.52 -7.12 5.53
CA VAL A 27 8.61 -8.31 6.39
C VAL A 27 8.54 -9.60 5.57
N ILE A 28 7.60 -9.69 4.62
CA ILE A 28 7.45 -10.86 3.75
C ILE A 28 8.69 -11.06 2.86
N VAL A 29 9.16 -10.00 2.20
CA VAL A 29 10.37 -10.05 1.37
C VAL A 29 11.58 -10.48 2.20
N ARG A 30 11.75 -9.93 3.41
CA ARG A 30 12.83 -10.33 4.31
C ARG A 30 12.76 -11.82 4.67
N SER A 31 11.59 -12.33 5.02
CA SER A 31 11.40 -13.75 5.35
C SER A 31 11.70 -14.65 4.14
N ALA A 32 11.21 -14.27 2.95
CA ALA A 32 11.45 -15.02 1.72
C ALA A 32 12.95 -15.05 1.32
N LEU A 33 13.71 -14.00 1.64
CA LEU A 33 15.16 -13.96 1.42
C LEU A 33 15.93 -14.80 2.44
N ALA A 34 15.43 -14.93 3.67
CA ALA A 34 16.08 -15.72 4.71
C ALA A 34 15.95 -17.23 4.44
N GLU A 35 14.78 -17.67 3.99
CA GLU A 35 14.50 -19.06 3.61
C GLU A 35 13.83 -19.13 2.23
N PRO A 36 14.63 -19.14 1.14
CA PRO A 36 14.12 -19.11 -0.21
C PRO A 36 13.25 -20.32 -0.54
N SER A 37 12.01 -20.05 -0.97
CA SER A 37 11.05 -21.06 -1.42
C SER A 37 10.15 -20.50 -2.52
N GLU A 38 9.59 -21.36 -3.36
CA GLU A 38 8.66 -20.95 -4.43
C GLU A 38 7.44 -20.20 -3.86
N VAL A 39 6.92 -20.67 -2.72
CA VAL A 39 5.82 -20.02 -2.00
C VAL A 39 6.23 -18.63 -1.51
N GLY A 40 7.41 -18.49 -0.91
CA GLY A 40 7.91 -17.18 -0.45
C GLY A 40 8.10 -16.17 -1.58
N VAL A 41 8.55 -16.62 -2.77
CA VAL A 41 8.65 -15.76 -3.97
C VAL A 41 7.27 -15.31 -4.43
N LEU A 42 6.27 -16.19 -4.41
CA LEU A 42 4.90 -15.84 -4.79
C LEU A 42 4.28 -14.84 -3.81
N GLU A 43 4.46 -15.03 -2.51
CA GLU A 43 3.99 -14.12 -1.46
C GLU A 43 4.66 -12.74 -1.57
N ALA A 44 5.98 -12.70 -1.71
CA ALA A 44 6.74 -11.46 -1.89
C ALA A 44 6.29 -10.71 -3.16
N SER A 45 6.04 -11.43 -4.25
CA SER A 45 5.57 -10.84 -5.50
C SER A 45 4.15 -10.28 -5.36
N GLY A 46 3.22 -11.05 -4.81
CA GLY A 46 1.82 -10.65 -4.63
C GLY A 46 1.68 -9.45 -3.70
N THR A 47 2.41 -9.45 -2.58
CA THR A 47 2.41 -8.32 -1.64
C THR A 47 2.99 -7.04 -2.26
N SER A 48 4.05 -7.16 -3.06
CA SER A 48 4.66 -6.04 -3.79
C SER A 48 3.76 -5.47 -4.89
N VAL A 49 3.04 -6.32 -5.62
CA VAL A 49 2.05 -5.88 -6.64
C VAL A 49 0.93 -5.07 -5.98
N PHE A 50 0.39 -5.56 -4.87
CA PHE A 50 -0.65 -4.83 -4.15
C PHE A 50 -0.13 -3.52 -3.55
N LEU A 51 1.12 -3.47 -3.08
CA LEU A 51 1.75 -2.22 -2.66
C LEU A 51 1.81 -1.20 -3.80
N GLY A 52 2.22 -1.61 -5.00
CA GLY A 52 2.23 -0.76 -6.18
C GLY A 52 0.83 -0.23 -6.54
N ALA A 53 -0.19 -1.07 -6.40
CA ALA A 53 -1.58 -0.67 -6.59
C ALA A 53 -2.05 0.36 -5.56
N LEU A 54 -1.70 0.19 -4.28
CA LEU A 54 -2.02 1.15 -3.21
C LEU A 54 -1.35 2.50 -3.42
N ILE A 55 -0.07 2.52 -3.80
CA ILE A 55 0.66 3.77 -4.11
C ILE A 55 0.00 4.49 -5.29
N SER A 56 -0.36 3.74 -6.33
CA SER A 56 -1.05 4.29 -7.50
C SER A 56 -2.44 4.84 -7.14
N TRP A 57 -3.18 4.13 -6.29
CA TRP A 57 -4.47 4.57 -5.78
C TRP A 57 -4.31 5.88 -5.01
N ASP A 58 -3.36 5.95 -4.07
CA ASP A 58 -3.11 7.15 -3.26
C ASP A 58 -2.82 8.37 -4.15
N ALA A 59 -1.95 8.19 -5.16
CA ALA A 59 -1.66 9.23 -6.14
C ALA A 59 -2.92 9.70 -6.91
N LEU A 60 -3.78 8.77 -7.35
CA LEU A 60 -5.02 9.09 -8.07
C LEU A 60 -6.03 9.83 -7.17
N VAL A 61 -6.14 9.42 -5.90
CA VAL A 61 -7.04 10.06 -4.92
C VAL A 61 -6.58 11.48 -4.62
N VAL A 62 -5.28 11.69 -4.42
CA VAL A 62 -4.72 13.02 -4.23
C VAL A 62 -4.98 13.90 -5.46
N GLN A 63 -4.76 13.38 -6.66
CA GLN A 63 -5.03 14.10 -7.90
C GLN A 63 -6.52 14.42 -8.09
N TYR A 64 -7.42 13.50 -7.74
CA TYR A 64 -8.86 13.68 -7.89
C TYR A 64 -9.43 14.72 -6.91
N TRP A 65 -8.95 14.75 -5.67
CA TRP A 65 -9.54 15.61 -4.63
C TRP A 65 -8.91 17.00 -4.51
N PHE A 66 -7.62 17.16 -4.88
CA PHE A 66 -6.83 18.35 -4.56
C PHE A 66 -6.16 19.04 -5.76
N ARG A 67 -6.37 18.55 -7.00
CA ARG A 67 -6.11 19.35 -8.21
C ARG A 67 -7.39 20.06 -8.65
#